data_AF-A0A1H6BRH7-F1
#
_entry.id   AF-A0A1H6BRH7-F1
#
_cell.length_a   1.000
_cell.length_b   1.000
_cell.length_c   1.000
_cell.angle_alpha   90.00
_cell.angle_beta   90.00
_cell.angle_gamma   90.00
#
_symmetry.space_group_name_H-M   'P 1'
#
loop_
_entity.id
_entity.type
_entity.pdbx_description
1 polymer ?
#
loop_
_entity_poly.entity_id
_entity_poly.type
_entity_poly.pdbx_seq_one_letter_code
_entity_poly.pdbx_strand_id
1 'polypeptide(L)'
;MNDKTAIGLLLLRLFLGIRIIYGVMDNLFSWEHMQEFAGFLASFHFPVPIVSAVTSVLIQSICGLLILIGWQTRWAAGLLAVNFIVALTMVHFRNGDTIEAMTPPLAILFISAALAFTGPGRYAVDKM
;
A
#
# COMPACT_ATOMS: atom_id res chain seq x y z
N MET A 1 0.32 23.59 11.09
CA MET A 1 0.56 22.29 11.77
C MET A 1 1.78 22.43 12.66
N ASN A 2 1.74 21.93 13.89
CA ASN A 2 2.90 22.01 14.80
C ASN A 2 3.98 20.95 14.42
N ASP A 3 5.19 21.13 14.94
CA ASP A 3 6.32 20.27 14.57
C ASP A 3 6.15 18.81 15.03
N LYS A 4 5.47 18.58 16.16
CA LYS A 4 5.19 17.21 16.66
C LYS A 4 4.31 16.43 15.69
N THR A 5 3.21 17.03 15.24
CA THR A 5 2.32 16.41 14.23
C THR A 5 3.06 16.24 12.90
N ALA A 6 3.88 17.21 12.49
CA ALA A 6 4.66 17.11 11.26
C ALA A 6 5.64 15.92 11.28
N ILE A 7 6.35 15.73 12.39
CA ILE A 7 7.27 14.59 12.58
C ILE A 7 6.48 13.27 12.58
N GLY A 8 5.34 13.22 13.27
CA GLY A 8 4.47 12.02 13.28
C GLY A 8 4.05 11.60 11.87
N LEU A 9 3.57 12.54 11.05
CA LEU A 9 3.19 12.25 9.66
C LEU A 9 4.39 11.84 8.80
N LEU A 10 5.57 12.44 9.02
CA LEU A 10 6.79 12.03 8.32
C LEU A 10 7.15 10.57 8.65
N LEU A 11 7.11 10.18 9.92
CA LEU A 11 7.41 8.80 10.34
C LEU A 11 6.43 7.80 9.72
N LEU A 12 5.14 8.13 9.69
CA LEU A 12 4.13 7.29 9.03
C LEU A 12 4.41 7.13 7.53
N ARG A 13 4.77 8.22 6.84
CA ARG A 13 5.12 8.17 5.41
C ARG A 13 6.37 7.35 5.14
N LEU A 14 7.42 7.52 5.96
CA LEU A 14 8.65 6.74 5.85
C LEU A 14 8.37 5.25 6.04
N PHE A 15 7.68 4.88 7.12
CA PHE A 15 7.35 3.48 7.37
C PHE A 15 6.50 2.88 6.25
N LEU A 16 5.39 3.53 5.90
CA LEU A 16 4.46 3.03 4.88
C LEU A 16 5.13 2.92 3.51
N GLY A 17 5.79 3.98 3.06
CA GLY A 17 6.46 4.03 1.76
C GLY A 17 7.56 2.98 1.64
N ILE A 18 8.46 2.89 2.62
CA ILE A 18 9.57 1.91 2.61
C ILE A 18 9.02 0.49 2.66
N ARG A 19 8.11 0.19 3.59
CA ARG A 19 7.58 -1.16 3.78
C ARG A 19 6.86 -1.67 2.54
N ILE A 20 6.09 -0.82 1.87
CA ILE A 20 5.31 -1.24 0.70
C ILE A 20 6.20 -1.45 -0.52
N ILE A 21 7.15 -0.54 -0.78
CA ILE A 21 8.11 -0.68 -1.88
C ILE A 21 8.93 -1.95 -1.67
N TYR A 22 9.46 -2.16 -0.46
CA TYR A 22 10.19 -3.39 -0.13
C TYR A 22 9.35 -4.64 -0.38
N GLY A 23 8.05 -4.59 -0.09
CA GLY A 23 7.15 -5.74 -0.22
C GLY A 23 6.76 -6.13 -1.64
N VAL A 24 7.04 -5.30 -2.65
CA VAL A 24 6.70 -5.56 -4.07
C VAL A 24 7.91 -5.47 -5.00
N MET A 25 9.10 -5.23 -4.44
CA MET A 25 10.32 -4.98 -5.21
C MET A 25 10.74 -6.19 -6.03
N ASP A 26 10.58 -7.39 -5.48
CA ASP A 26 10.81 -8.66 -6.16
C ASP A 26 9.88 -8.84 -7.38
N ASN A 27 8.59 -8.50 -7.26
CA ASN A 27 7.65 -8.57 -8.37
C ASN A 27 7.98 -7.57 -9.49
N LEU A 28 8.57 -6.41 -9.15
CA LEU A 28 8.97 -5.41 -10.15
C LEU A 28 10.16 -5.85 -11.00
N PHE A 29 11.10 -6.59 -10.40
CA PHE A 29 12.37 -6.95 -11.05
C PHE A 29 12.42 -8.40 -11.52
N SER A 30 11.46 -9.24 -11.13
CA SER A 30 11.35 -10.63 -11.55
C SER A 30 9.95 -10.94 -12.09
N TRP A 31 9.91 -11.29 -13.38
CA TRP A 31 8.67 -11.75 -14.00
C TRP A 31 8.18 -13.08 -13.40
N GLU A 32 9.09 -13.94 -12.94
CA GLU A 32 8.75 -15.19 -12.26
C GLU A 32 7.98 -14.90 -10.96
N HIS A 33 8.47 -13.99 -10.11
CA HIS A 33 7.76 -13.59 -8.91
C HIS A 33 6.43 -12.89 -9.21
N MET A 34 6.33 -12.13 -10.31
CA MET A 34 5.04 -11.59 -10.76
C MET A 34 4.05 -12.71 -11.14
N GLN A 35 4.51 -13.76 -11.81
CA GLN A 35 3.69 -14.92 -12.15
C GLN A 35 3.28 -15.74 -10.91
N GLU A 36 4.16 -15.89 -9.93
CA GLU A 36 3.84 -16.50 -8.64
C GLU A 36 2.74 -15.73 -7.92
N PHE A 37 2.84 -14.40 -7.86
CA PHE A 37 1.79 -13.57 -7.26
C PHE A 37 0.48 -13.65 -8.05
N ALA A 38 0.52 -13.70 -9.38
CA ALA A 38 -0.66 -13.94 -10.19
C ALA A 38 -1.29 -15.32 -9.92
N GLY A 39 -0.48 -16.36 -9.72
CA GLY A 39 -0.94 -17.69 -9.31
C GLY A 39 -1.59 -17.69 -7.94
N PHE A 40 -1.01 -16.95 -6.98
CA PHE A 40 -1.62 -16.72 -5.67
C PHE A 40 -3.00 -16.07 -5.81
N LEU A 41 -3.11 -14.97 -6.57
CA LEU A 41 -4.40 -14.31 -6.81
C LEU A 41 -5.41 -15.21 -7.54
N ALA A 42 -4.94 -16.08 -8.44
CA ALA A 42 -5.79 -17.06 -9.12
C ALA A 42 -6.44 -18.04 -8.13
N SER A 43 -5.73 -18.46 -7.08
CA SER A 43 -6.30 -19.32 -6.03
C SER A 43 -7.43 -18.63 -5.24
N PHE A 44 -7.39 -17.30 -5.16
CA PHE A 44 -8.45 -16.46 -4.59
C PHE A 44 -9.51 -16.02 -5.62
N HIS A 45 -9.49 -16.57 -6.83
CA HIS A 45 -10.48 -16.32 -7.88
C HIS A 45 -10.54 -14.85 -8.34
N PHE A 46 -9.39 -14.15 -8.35
CA PHE A 46 -9.32 -12.81 -8.92
C PHE A 46 -9.60 -12.82 -10.44
N PRO A 47 -10.31 -11.81 -10.97
CA PRO A 47 -10.50 -11.68 -12.40
C PRO A 47 -9.16 -11.39 -13.08
N VAL A 48 -8.88 -12.09 -14.17
CA VAL A 48 -7.66 -11.93 -14.99
C VAL A 48 -6.39 -11.81 -14.11
N PRO A 49 -5.97 -12.90 -13.41
CA PRO A 49 -5.05 -12.82 -12.28
C PRO A 49 -3.73 -12.07 -12.55
N ILE A 50 -3.16 -12.23 -13.75
CA ILE A 50 -1.93 -11.52 -14.13
C ILE A 50 -2.12 -10.01 -14.23
N VAL A 51 -3.26 -9.55 -14.76
CA VAL A 51 -3.58 -8.12 -14.83
C VAL A 51 -3.84 -7.57 -13.43
N SER A 52 -4.55 -8.32 -12.59
CA SER A 52 -4.77 -7.96 -11.19
C SER A 52 -3.45 -7.85 -10.40
N ALA A 53 -2.52 -8.79 -10.61
CA ALA A 53 -1.20 -8.79 -9.97
C ALA A 53 -0.38 -7.57 -10.38
N VAL A 54 -0.21 -7.34 -11.69
CA VAL A 54 0.52 -6.18 -12.22
C VAL A 54 -0.11 -4.88 -11.73
N THR A 55 -1.44 -4.78 -11.75
CA THR A 55 -2.15 -3.58 -11.27
C THR A 55 -1.86 -3.31 -9.80
N SER A 56 -1.98 -4.33 -8.94
CA SER A 56 -1.72 -4.19 -7.51
C SER A 56 -0.26 -3.83 -7.22
N VAL A 57 0.70 -4.46 -7.90
CA VAL A 57 2.13 -4.16 -7.75
C VAL A 57 2.44 -2.72 -8.18
N LEU A 58 1.89 -2.26 -9.32
CA LEU A 58 2.09 -0.89 -9.80
C LEU A 58 1.47 0.14 -8.85
N ILE A 59 0.24 -0.11 -8.36
CA ILE A 59 -0.39 0.77 -7.36
C ILE A 59 0.48 0.86 -6.11
N GLN A 60 0.90 -0.27 -5.55
CA GLN A 60 1.74 -0.30 -4.36
C GLN A 60 3.07 0.43 -4.56
N SER A 61 3.73 0.20 -5.69
CA SER A 61 5.03 0.79 -5.99
C SER A 61 4.95 2.30 -6.21
N ILE A 62 4.02 2.74 -7.05
CA ILE A 62 3.86 4.16 -7.41
C ILE A 62 3.32 4.93 -6.20
N CYS A 63 2.22 4.47 -5.58
CA CYS A 63 1.66 5.14 -4.40
C CYS A 63 2.63 5.12 -3.23
N GLY A 64 3.35 4.02 -3.02
CA GLY A 64 4.40 3.92 -2.01
C GLY A 64 5.47 5.00 -2.17
N LEU A 65 5.97 5.18 -3.40
CA LEU A 65 6.97 6.21 -3.71
C LEU A 65 6.43 7.64 -3.52
N LEU A 66 5.22 7.90 -4.02
CA LEU A 66 4.55 9.20 -3.89
C LEU A 66 4.35 9.58 -2.41
N ILE A 67 3.87 8.63 -1.60
CA ILE A 67 3.70 8.81 -0.15
C ILE A 67 5.07 9.03 0.52
N LEU A 68 6.08 8.25 0.16
CA LEU A 68 7.41 8.35 0.75
C LEU A 68 7.99 9.76 0.61
N ILE A 69 7.98 10.31 -0.60
CA ILE A 69 8.49 11.66 -0.86
C ILE A 69 7.51 12.76 -0.42
N GLY A 70 6.25 12.40 -0.17
CA GLY A 70 5.21 13.35 0.23
C GLY A 70 4.60 14.13 -0.95
N TRP A 71 4.60 13.56 -2.16
CA TRP A 71 3.97 14.18 -3.32
C TRP A 71 2.57 13.58 -3.54
N GLN A 72 1.54 14.43 -3.71
CA GLN A 72 0.15 13.99 -3.92
C GLN A 72 -0.32 12.94 -2.89
N THR A 73 0.09 13.10 -1.62
CA THR A 73 -0.03 12.03 -0.61
C THR A 73 -1.47 11.67 -0.34
N ARG A 74 -2.40 12.63 -0.39
CA ARG A 74 -3.82 12.37 -0.15
C ARG A 74 -4.39 11.36 -1.15
N TRP A 75 -4.12 11.58 -2.43
CA TRP A 75 -4.60 10.74 -3.51
C TRP A 75 -3.88 9.40 -3.56
N ALA A 76 -2.55 9.41 -3.44
CA ALA A 76 -1.76 8.18 -3.41
C ALA A 76 -2.15 7.27 -2.23
N ALA A 77 -2.34 7.84 -1.04
CA ALA A 77 -2.76 7.09 0.14
C ALA A 77 -4.21 6.61 0.03
N GLY A 78 -5.11 7.40 -0.56
CA GLY A 78 -6.47 6.97 -0.86
C GLY A 78 -6.52 5.76 -1.80
N LEU A 79 -5.76 5.80 -2.91
CA LEU A 79 -5.68 4.68 -3.85
C LEU A 79 -5.04 3.43 -3.22
N LEU A 80 -3.97 3.61 -2.43
CA LEU A 80 -3.33 2.52 -1.71
C LEU A 80 -4.27 1.89 -0.68
N ALA A 81 -5.06 2.70 0.04
CA ALA A 81 -6.07 2.20 0.97
C ALA A 81 -7.12 1.32 0.25
N VAL A 82 -7.61 1.74 -0.92
CA VAL A 82 -8.54 0.94 -1.74
C VAL A 82 -7.90 -0.40 -2.14
N ASN A 83 -6.63 -0.40 -2.57
CA ASN A 83 -5.92 -1.63 -2.91
C ASN A 83 -5.87 -2.62 -1.72
N PHE A 84 -5.62 -2.13 -0.52
CA PHE A 84 -5.57 -2.96 0.69
C PHE A 84 -6.95 -3.37 1.22
N ILE A 85 -8.01 -2.60 0.96
CA ILE A 85 -9.39 -3.05 1.19
C ILE A 85 -9.71 -4.25 0.30
N VAL A 86 -9.32 -4.21 -0.99
CA VAL A 86 -9.49 -5.35 -1.90
C VAL A 86 -8.70 -6.55 -1.42
N ALA A 87 -7.43 -6.37 -1.02
CA ALA A 87 -6.62 -7.47 -0.49
C ALA A 87 -7.24 -8.08 0.78
N LEU A 88 -7.67 -7.26 1.75
CA LEU A 88 -8.31 -7.74 2.98
C LEU A 88 -9.62 -8.50 2.70
N THR A 89 -10.46 -7.98 1.81
CA THR A 89 -11.78 -8.58 1.53
C THR A 89 -11.69 -9.84 0.70
N MET A 90 -10.87 -9.85 -0.35
CA MET A 90 -10.79 -10.97 -1.31
C MET A 90 -9.85 -12.08 -0.86
N VAL A 91 -8.83 -11.77 -0.06
CA VAL A 91 -7.83 -12.73 0.42
C VAL A 91 -8.08 -13.03 1.90
N HIS A 92 -7.78 -12.09 2.79
CA HIS A 92 -7.68 -12.37 4.22
C HIS A 92 -9.01 -12.78 4.88
N PHE A 93 -10.06 -11.98 4.70
CA PHE A 93 -11.38 -12.30 5.29
C PHE A 93 -11.98 -13.55 4.67
N ARG A 94 -11.79 -13.75 3.36
CA ARG A 94 -12.29 -14.94 2.67
C ARG A 94 -11.57 -16.22 3.11
N ASN A 95 -10.28 -16.11 3.45
CA ASN A 95 -9.49 -17.23 3.98
C ASN A 95 -9.74 -17.49 5.47
N GLY A 96 -10.42 -16.58 6.18
CA GLY A 96 -10.58 -16.67 7.64
C GLY A 96 -9.27 -16.47 8.40
N ASP A 97 -8.38 -15.62 7.88
CA ASP A 97 -7.07 -15.37 8.48
C ASP A 97 -7.18 -14.83 9.91
N THR A 98 -6.17 -15.14 10.72
CA THR A 98 -6.06 -14.61 12.09
C THR A 98 -5.75 -13.12 12.07
N ILE A 99 -6.04 -12.43 13.19
CA ILE A 99 -5.67 -11.03 13.35
C ILE A 99 -4.17 -10.82 13.13
N GLU A 100 -3.31 -11.72 13.60
CA GLU A 100 -1.87 -11.63 13.40
C GLU A 100 -1.46 -11.66 11.92
N ALA A 101 -2.06 -12.55 11.12
CA ALA A 101 -1.83 -12.60 9.68
C ALA A 101 -2.37 -11.34 8.96
N MET A 102 -3.43 -10.74 9.51
CA MET A 102 -4.06 -9.53 9.00
C MET A 102 -3.39 -8.23 9.49
N THR A 103 -2.56 -8.25 10.52
CA THR A 103 -1.95 -7.05 11.10
C THR A 103 -1.16 -6.25 10.07
N PRO A 104 -0.30 -6.84 9.22
CA PRO A 104 0.43 -6.08 8.20
C PRO A 104 -0.48 -5.33 7.20
N PRO A 105 -1.45 -5.96 6.51
CA PRO A 105 -2.35 -5.24 5.59
C PRO A 105 -3.27 -4.26 6.32
N LEU A 106 -3.69 -4.54 7.55
CA LEU A 106 -4.47 -3.59 8.37
C LEU A 106 -3.66 -2.34 8.72
N ALA A 107 -2.40 -2.50 9.14
CA ALA A 107 -1.52 -1.38 9.44
C ALA A 107 -1.33 -0.50 8.20
N ILE A 108 -1.09 -1.11 7.03
CA ILE A 108 -0.98 -0.39 5.76
C ILE A 108 -2.27 0.36 5.43
N LEU A 109 -3.43 -0.29 5.56
CA LEU A 109 -4.73 0.32 5.32
C LEU A 109 -4.96 1.54 6.22
N PHE A 110 -4.81 1.39 7.55
CA PHE A 110 -5.15 2.46 8.48
C PHE A 110 -4.15 3.61 8.44
N ILE A 111 -2.85 3.35 8.20
CA ILE A 111 -1.87 4.41 7.98
C ILE A 111 -2.18 5.14 6.67
N SER A 112 -2.53 4.41 5.60
CA SER A 112 -2.92 5.02 4.32
C SER A 112 -4.18 5.88 4.48
N ALA A 113 -5.20 5.39 5.19
CA ALA A 113 -6.41 6.15 5.49
C ALA A 113 -6.09 7.43 6.29
N ALA A 114 -5.26 7.32 7.33
CA ALA A 114 -4.83 8.48 8.12
C ALA A 114 -4.15 9.53 7.23
N LEU A 115 -3.24 9.13 6.33
CA LEU A 115 -2.56 10.03 5.40
C LEU A 115 -3.50 10.58 4.31
N ALA A 116 -4.50 9.83 3.88
CA ALA A 116 -5.53 10.32 2.95
C ALA A 116 -6.33 11.48 3.56
N PHE A 117 -6.65 11.43 4.86
CA PHE A 117 -7.37 12.50 5.56
C PHE A 117 -6.47 13.66 5.98
N THR A 118 -5.26 13.38 6.47
CA THR A 118 -4.36 14.40 7.05
C THR A 118 -3.44 15.05 6.03
N GLY A 119 -3.16 14.38 4.91
CA GLY A 119 -2.23 14.82 3.87
C GLY A 119 -0.75 14.59 4.20
N PRO A 120 0.16 15.22 3.43
CA PRO A 120 1.58 14.91 3.43
C PRO A 120 2.36 15.47 4.63
N GLY A 121 1.83 16.52 5.26
CA GLY A 121 2.49 17.25 6.34
C GLY A 121 3.60 18.21 5.87
N ARG A 122 4.34 18.79 6.84
CA ARG A 122 5.30 19.90 6.58
C ARG A 122 6.55 19.47 5.81
N TYR A 123 7.05 18.25 6.06
CA TYR A 123 8.30 17.73 5.51
C TYR A 123 8.11 17.00 4.17
N ALA A 124 7.25 17.52 3.33
CA ALA A 124 6.86 16.88 2.08
C ALA A 124 7.36 17.71 0.89
N VAL A 125 7.65 17.02 -0.22
CA VAL A 125 8.07 17.68 -1.46
C VAL A 125 6.97 18.60 -2.01
N ASP A 126 5.70 18.25 -1.76
CA ASP A 126 4.54 19.07 -2.10
C ASP A 126 3.56 19.12 -0.92
N LYS A 127 2.71 20.15 -0.88
CA LYS A 127 1.74 20.39 0.21
C LYS A 127 0.32 19.94 -0.13
N MET A 128 0.13 19.23 -1.24
CA MET A 128 -1.18 18.69 -1.68
C MET A 128 -1.53 17.36 -1.01
#